data_AF-A0A7S2SS50-F1
#
_entry.id   AF-A0A7S2SS50-F1
#
_cell.length_a   1.000
_cell.length_b   1.000
_cell.length_c   1.000
_cell.angle_alpha   90.00
_cell.angle_beta   90.00
_cell.angle_gamma   90.00
#
_symmetry.space_group_name_H-M   'P 1'
#
loop_
_entity.id
_entity.type
_entity.pdbx_description
1 polymer ?
#
loop_
_entity_poly.entity_id
_entity_poly.type
_entity_poly.pdbx_seq_one_letter_code
_entity_poly.pdbx_strand_id
1 'polypeptide(L)'
;GDLPASGPSRGERVVEDAMIHTRLITWTGMLVVAHAVYSAMHYKFLVTEANIKGDMDMPPQDVVIELGVGFLISLLGTLLSAPKLKPVRGGYETMNQSFDSLDARPDFMLFNHRGSLLKKRFPTMKS
;
A
#
# COMPACT_ATOMS: atom_id res chain seq x y z
N GLY A 1 -5.59 -30.65 -10.72
CA GLY A 1 -4.41 -30.65 -9.86
C GLY A 1 -4.00 -29.22 -9.78
N ASP A 2 -4.58 -28.51 -8.83
CA ASP A 2 -4.30 -27.10 -8.63
C ASP A 2 -2.86 -27.03 -8.14
N LEU A 3 -2.01 -26.34 -8.90
CA LEU A 3 -0.62 -26.11 -8.52
C LEU A 3 -0.64 -25.53 -7.09
N PRO A 4 0.15 -26.05 -6.15
CA PRO A 4 0.27 -25.41 -4.85
C PRO A 4 0.70 -23.98 -5.12
N ALA A 5 -0.12 -23.01 -4.70
CA ALA A 5 0.15 -21.59 -4.91
C ALA A 5 1.61 -21.35 -4.51
N SER A 6 2.45 -21.02 -5.50
CA SER A 6 3.86 -20.75 -5.27
C SER A 6 3.91 -19.66 -4.21
N GLY A 7 4.37 -20.02 -3.01
CA GLY A 7 4.44 -19.06 -1.90
C GLY A 7 5.25 -17.83 -2.32
N PRO A 8 4.99 -16.66 -1.70
CA PRO A 8 5.58 -15.40 -2.14
C PRO A 8 7.09 -15.55 -2.21
N SER A 9 7.68 -15.12 -3.33
CA SER A 9 9.12 -15.17 -3.58
C SER A 9 9.88 -14.39 -2.49
N ARG A 10 11.17 -14.70 -2.28
CA ARG A 10 11.98 -13.99 -1.27
C ARG A 10 11.97 -12.47 -1.49
N GLY A 11 11.87 -12.02 -2.74
CA GLY A 11 11.73 -10.62 -3.09
C GLY A 11 10.42 -10.02 -2.61
N GLU A 12 9.29 -10.69 -2.89
CA GLU A 12 7.95 -10.24 -2.47
C GLU A 12 7.83 -10.07 -0.96
N ARG A 13 8.37 -11.01 -0.18
CA ARG A 13 8.36 -10.91 1.30
C ARG A 13 9.09 -9.68 1.81
N VAL A 14 10.23 -9.32 1.21
CA VAL A 14 11.00 -8.12 1.61
C VAL A 14 10.22 -6.83 1.31
N VAL A 15 9.48 -6.78 0.20
CA VAL A 15 8.66 -5.61 -0.13
C VAL A 15 7.44 -5.53 0.79
N GLU A 16 6.86 -6.66 1.14
CA GLU A 16 5.75 -6.77 2.09
C GLU A 16 6.18 -6.29 3.48
N ASP A 17 7.31 -6.76 3.99
CA ASP A 17 7.89 -6.33 5.26
C ASP A 17 8.16 -4.80 5.26
N ALA A 18 8.79 -4.29 4.20
CA ALA A 18 9.06 -2.85 4.06
C ALA A 18 7.76 -2.01 3.99
N MET A 19 6.73 -2.53 3.32
CA MET A 19 5.42 -1.88 3.22
C MET A 19 4.68 -1.87 4.55
N ILE A 20 4.79 -2.94 5.34
CA ILE A 20 4.23 -2.99 6.69
C ILE A 20 4.88 -1.90 7.56
N HIS A 21 6.20 -1.74 7.47
CA HIS A 21 6.92 -0.75 8.26
C HIS A 21 6.49 0.69 7.94
N THR A 22 6.35 1.05 6.66
CA THR A 22 5.91 2.40 6.28
C THR A 22 4.48 2.69 6.69
N ARG A 23 3.58 1.69 6.61
CA ARG A 23 2.21 1.80 7.10
C ARG A 23 2.15 2.02 8.61
N LEU A 24 2.96 1.29 9.38
CA LEU A 24 3.04 1.48 10.84
C LEU A 24 3.45 2.91 11.19
N ILE A 25 4.45 3.46 10.50
CA ILE A 25 4.89 4.86 10.68
C ILE A 25 3.74 5.83 10.40
N THR A 26 3.00 5.65 9.30
CA THR A 26 1.85 6.50 8.96
C THR A 26 0.78 6.45 10.05
N TRP A 27 0.43 5.26 10.54
CA TRP A 27 -0.54 5.09 11.62
C TRP A 27 -0.10 5.73 12.92
N THR A 28 1.17 5.61 13.30
CA THR A 28 1.72 6.29 14.47
C THR A 28 1.58 7.80 14.34
N GLY A 29 1.91 8.40 13.19
CA GLY A 29 1.69 9.82 12.94
C GLY A 29 0.22 10.23 13.07
N MET A 30 -0.70 9.41 12.54
CA MET A 30 -2.15 9.69 12.62
C MET A 30 -2.65 9.65 14.06
N LEU A 31 -2.14 8.73 14.89
CA LEU A 31 -2.48 8.64 16.31
C LEU A 31 -1.99 9.88 17.08
N VAL A 32 -0.78 10.37 16.79
CA VAL A 32 -0.24 11.60 17.39
C VAL A 32 -1.09 12.81 16.99
N VAL A 33 -1.48 12.92 15.72
CA VAL A 33 -2.38 13.98 15.26
C VAL A 33 -3.73 13.90 15.98
N ALA A 34 -4.32 12.71 16.09
CA ALA A 34 -5.58 12.52 16.81
C ALA A 34 -5.47 12.91 18.30
N HIS A 35 -4.34 12.59 18.93
CA HIS A 35 -4.03 12.98 20.30
C HIS A 35 -3.93 14.50 20.44
N ALA A 36 -3.20 15.18 19.55
CA ALA A 36 -3.09 16.64 19.56
C ALA A 36 -4.44 17.34 19.33
N VAL A 37 -5.27 16.82 18.42
CA VAL A 37 -6.63 17.32 18.18
C VAL A 37 -7.49 17.16 19.43
N TYR A 38 -7.41 16.02 20.12
CA TYR A 38 -8.13 15.80 21.37
C TYR A 38 -7.70 16.80 22.45
N SER A 39 -6.39 17.02 22.63
CA SER A 39 -5.85 18.00 23.58
C SER A 39 -6.31 19.42 23.27
N ALA A 40 -6.32 19.83 22.00
CA ALA A 40 -6.81 21.15 21.59
C ALA A 40 -8.31 21.33 21.85
N MET A 41 -9.11 20.30 21.57
CA MET A 41 -10.56 20.31 21.85
C MET A 41 -10.85 20.37 23.34
N HIS A 42 -10.13 19.58 24.14
CA HIS A 42 -10.27 19.58 25.59
C HIS A 42 -9.86 20.92 26.21
N TYR A 43 -8.76 21.50 25.75
CA TYR A 43 -8.34 22.84 26.14
C TYR A 43 -9.43 23.89 25.85
N LYS A 44 -9.99 23.88 24.64
CA LYS A 44 -11.06 24.81 24.25
C LYS A 44 -12.31 24.64 25.13
N PHE A 45 -12.67 23.40 25.44
CA PHE A 45 -13.77 23.11 26.36
C PHE A 45 -13.53 23.73 27.74
N LEU A 46 -12.35 23.51 28.33
CA LEU A 46 -11.99 24.07 29.64
C LEU A 46 -12.01 25.60 29.67
N VAL A 47 -11.44 26.26 28.66
CA VAL A 47 -11.43 27.74 28.55
C VAL A 47 -12.84 28.29 28.46
N THR A 48 -13.71 27.62 27.70
CA THR A 48 -15.11 28.02 27.52
C THR A 48 -15.90 27.89 28.83
N GLU A 49 -15.80 26.73 29.49
CA GLU A 49 -16.51 26.47 30.76
C GLU A 49 -16.04 27.40 31.88
N ALA A 50 -14.73 27.64 31.98
CA ALA A 50 -14.15 28.53 32.98
C ALA A 50 -14.46 30.02 32.74
N ASN A 51 -15.19 30.37 31.67
CA ASN A 51 -15.52 31.75 31.28
C ASN A 51 -14.27 32.65 31.21
N ILE A 52 -13.11 32.07 30.85
CA ILE A 52 -11.86 32.81 30.73
C ILE A 52 -11.93 33.64 29.45
N LYS A 53 -12.40 34.88 29.59
CA LYS A 53 -12.40 35.89 28.54
C LYS A 53 -11.01 36.53 28.47
N GLY A 54 -10.09 35.85 27.80
CA GLY A 54 -8.75 36.35 27.52
C GLY A 54 -8.31 35.95 26.11
N ASP A 55 -7.14 36.43 25.68
CA ASP A 55 -6.54 36.23 24.35
C ASP A 55 -6.04 34.78 24.11
N MET A 56 -6.77 33.81 24.65
CA MET A 56 -6.47 32.37 24.70
C MET A 56 -7.12 31.63 23.52
N ASP A 57 -7.07 32.23 22.34
CA ASP A 57 -7.69 31.68 21.13
C ASP A 57 -6.87 30.52 20.54
N MET A 58 -5.59 30.41 20.95
CA MET A 58 -4.66 29.38 20.49
C MET A 58 -4.36 28.37 21.61
N PRO A 59 -4.34 27.05 21.31
CA PRO A 59 -3.94 26.05 22.28
C PRO A 59 -2.47 26.22 22.70
N PRO A 60 -2.07 25.64 23.84
CA PRO A 60 -0.69 25.71 24.33
C PRO A 60 0.33 25.20 23.27
N GLN A 61 1.55 25.76 23.32
CA GLN A 61 2.56 25.55 22.27
C GLN A 61 3.00 24.09 22.10
N ASP A 62 2.94 23.30 23.17
CA ASP A 62 3.22 21.86 23.14
C ASP A 62 2.26 21.11 22.21
N VAL A 63 0.96 21.39 22.27
CA VAL A 63 -0.06 20.78 21.39
C VAL A 63 0.18 21.16 19.93
N VAL A 64 0.60 22.40 19.67
CA VAL A 64 0.93 22.88 18.31
C VAL A 64 2.14 22.15 17.75
N ILE A 65 3.18 21.94 18.58
CA ILE A 65 4.37 21.18 18.19
C ILE A 65 4.00 19.70 17.97
N GLU A 66 3.20 19.11 18.84
CA GLU A 66 2.75 17.72 18.73
C GLU A 66 1.97 17.49 17.42
N LEU A 67 1.06 18.41 17.08
CA LEU A 67 0.31 18.38 15.82
C LEU A 67 1.25 18.47 14.61
N GLY A 68 2.21 19.39 14.64
CA GLY A 68 3.21 19.55 13.58
C GLY A 68 4.08 18.31 13.39
N VAL A 69 4.57 17.73 14.48
CA VAL A 69 5.38 16.49 14.45
C VAL A 69 4.56 15.31 13.95
N GLY A 70 3.35 15.12 14.46
CA GLY A 70 2.44 14.06 14.01
C GLY A 70 2.13 14.16 12.51
N PHE A 71 1.85 15.38 12.04
CA PHE A 71 1.63 15.64 10.62
C PHE A 71 2.85 15.28 9.76
N LEU A 72 4.06 15.70 10.16
CA LEU A 72 5.29 15.39 9.43
C LEU A 72 5.56 13.87 9.40
N ILE A 73 5.33 13.16 10.49
CA ILE A 73 5.48 11.70 10.54
C ILE A 73 4.49 11.01 9.59
N SER A 74 3.22 11.40 9.61
CA SER A 74 2.21 10.86 8.68
C SER A 74 2.55 11.15 7.22
N LEU A 75 3.03 12.36 6.93
CA LEU A 75 3.45 12.76 5.59
C LEU A 75 4.62 11.91 5.10
N LEU A 76 5.65 11.74 5.93
CA LEU A 76 6.82 10.93 5.61
C LEU A 76 6.46 9.46 5.42
N GLY A 77 5.65 8.88 6.31
CA GLY A 77 5.19 7.49 6.17
C GLY A 77 4.42 7.27 4.85
N THR A 78 3.56 8.22 4.48
CA THR A 78 2.80 8.18 3.22
C THR A 78 3.73 8.29 2.00
N LEU A 79 4.68 9.21 2.04
CA LEU A 79 5.65 9.42 0.94
C LEU A 79 6.54 8.19 0.74
N LEU A 80 6.98 7.56 1.83
CA LEU A 80 7.78 6.33 1.78
C LEU A 80 6.96 5.10 1.35
N SER A 81 5.65 5.10 1.59
CA SER A 81 4.75 4.07 1.11
C SER A 81 4.40 4.20 -0.39
N ALA A 82 4.75 5.31 -1.03
CA ALA A 82 4.42 5.53 -2.43
C ALA A 82 5.14 4.51 -3.33
N PRO A 83 4.44 3.86 -4.29
CA PRO A 83 5.07 2.95 -5.23
C PRO A 83 6.05 3.72 -6.12
N LYS A 84 7.10 3.01 -6.58
CA LYS A 84 8.07 3.58 -7.53
C LYS A 84 7.34 4.02 -8.79
N LEU A 85 7.72 5.19 -9.31
CA LEU A 85 7.18 5.72 -10.56
C LEU A 85 7.50 4.75 -11.71
N LYS A 86 6.48 4.45 -12.51
CA LYS A 86 6.67 3.67 -13.73
C LYS A 86 7.35 4.51 -14.80
N PRO A 87 8.25 3.93 -15.61
CA PRO A 87 8.89 4.64 -16.71
C PRO A 87 7.86 5.03 -17.79
N VAL A 88 7.97 6.26 -18.31
CA VAL A 88 7.03 6.83 -19.32
C VAL A 88 7.20 6.18 -20.70
N ARG A 89 8.33 5.50 -20.96
CA ARG A 89 8.60 4.88 -22.26
C ARG A 89 7.70 3.67 -22.45
N GLY A 90 6.70 3.78 -23.33
CA GLY A 90 5.68 2.75 -23.56
C GLY A 90 6.18 1.36 -23.97
N GLY A 91 7.44 1.23 -24.40
CA GLY A 91 8.05 -0.07 -24.72
C GLY A 91 8.76 -0.75 -23.55
N TYR A 92 8.87 -0.15 -22.36
CA TYR A 92 9.64 -0.71 -21.25
C TYR A 92 9.00 -1.99 -20.68
N GLU A 93 7.68 -2.01 -20.54
CA GLU A 93 6.95 -3.21 -20.12
C GLU A 93 6.91 -4.26 -21.25
N THR A 94 6.85 -3.83 -22.52
CA THR A 94 6.84 -4.72 -23.70
C THR A 94 8.20 -5.36 -24.00
N MET A 95 9.31 -4.71 -23.65
CA MET A 95 10.66 -5.24 -23.92
C MET A 95 10.95 -6.54 -23.15
N ASN A 96 10.28 -6.74 -22.02
CA ASN A 96 10.46 -7.93 -21.18
C ASN A 96 9.41 -9.03 -21.47
N GLN A 97 8.51 -8.81 -22.43
CA GLN A 97 7.53 -9.80 -22.89
C GLN A 97 8.15 -10.68 -23.98
N SER A 98 7.94 -11.99 -23.91
CA SER A 98 8.42 -12.92 -24.93
C SER A 98 7.57 -12.78 -26.20
N PHE A 99 8.17 -13.05 -27.37
CA PHE A 99 7.43 -13.10 -28.64
C PHE A 99 6.22 -14.05 -28.58
N ASP A 100 6.35 -15.16 -27.85
CA ASP A 100 5.28 -16.14 -27.65
C ASP A 100 4.07 -15.56 -26.88
N SER A 101 4.31 -14.65 -25.93
CA SER A 101 3.25 -13.95 -25.20
C SER A 101 2.58 -12.85 -26.03
N LEU A 102 3.31 -12.23 -26.95
CA LEU A 102 2.78 -11.20 -27.86
C LEU A 102 2.01 -11.82 -29.04
N ASP A 103 2.43 -13.01 -29.48
CA ASP A 103 1.79 -13.75 -30.58
C ASP A 103 0.59 -14.58 -30.11
N ALA A 104 0.46 -14.82 -28.80
CA ALA A 104 -0.72 -15.46 -28.22
C ALA A 104 -1.98 -14.61 -28.48
N ARG A 105 -2.86 -15.10 -29.35
CA ARG A 105 -4.17 -14.50 -29.64
C ARG A 105 -5.27 -15.33 -28.98
N PRO A 106 -5.68 -15.02 -27.73
CA PRO A 106 -6.65 -15.84 -27.00
C PRO A 106 -7.99 -15.95 -27.74
N ASP A 107 -8.41 -14.86 -28.40
CA ASP A 107 -9.66 -14.82 -29.17
C ASP A 107 -9.66 -15.75 -30.40
N PHE A 108 -8.48 -16.17 -30.87
CA PHE A 108 -8.31 -17.05 -32.03
C PHE A 108 -7.71 -18.41 -31.65
N MET A 109 -7.74 -18.76 -30.36
CA MET A 109 -7.16 -20.01 -29.91
C MET A 109 -8.00 -21.21 -30.39
N LEU A 110 -7.42 -22.02 -31.28
CA LEU A 110 -8.03 -23.25 -31.77
C LEU A 110 -7.73 -24.41 -30.82
N PHE A 111 -8.76 -25.06 -30.29
CA PHE A 111 -8.62 -26.23 -29.40
C PHE A 111 -8.24 -27.54 -30.14
N ASN A 112 -8.10 -27.51 -31.47
CA ASN A 112 -7.71 -28.65 -32.29
C ASN A 112 -6.20 -28.65 -32.58
N HIS A 113 -5.38 -28.87 -31.54
CA HIS A 113 -3.93 -28.95 -31.66
C HIS A 113 -3.39 -30.32 -31.23
N ARG A 114 -2.14 -30.65 -31.62
CA ARG A 114 -1.49 -31.94 -31.31
C ARG A 114 -1.41 -32.26 -29.81
N GLY A 115 -1.33 -31.23 -28.96
CA GLY A 115 -1.41 -31.38 -27.50
C GLY A 115 -2.74 -31.91 -26.95
N SER A 116 -3.85 -31.86 -27.71
CA SER A 116 -5.14 -32.45 -27.30
C SER A 116 -5.06 -33.98 -27.15
N LEU A 117 -4.21 -34.63 -27.96
CA LEU A 117 -3.97 -36.08 -27.89
C LEU A 117 -3.15 -36.48 -26.65
N LEU A 118 -2.26 -35.62 -26.18
CA LEU A 118 -1.48 -35.85 -24.96
C LEU A 118 -2.36 -35.85 -23.71
N LYS A 119 -3.35 -34.92 -23.64
CA LYS A 119 -4.33 -34.87 -22.54
C LYS A 119 -5.22 -36.12 -22.51
N LYS A 120 -5.51 -36.71 -23.68
CA LYS A 120 -6.28 -37.96 -23.82
C LYS A 120 -5.45 -39.22 -23.51
N ARG A 121 -4.14 -39.19 -23.76
CA ARG A 121 -3.24 -40.34 -23.55
C ARG A 121 -2.82 -40.52 -22.09
N PHE A 122 -2.80 -39.44 -21.30
CA PHE A 122 -2.49 -39.49 -19.87
C PHE A 122 -3.59 -38.79 -19.05
N PRO A 123 -4.77 -39.42 -18.90
CA PRO A 123 -5.83 -38.89 -18.04
C PRO A 123 -5.39 -39.06 -16.57
N THR A 124 -4.72 -38.05 -16.03
CA THR A 124 -4.53 -37.80 -14.60
C THR A 124 -4.04 -38.99 -13.75
N MET A 125 -2.72 -39.11 -13.54
CA MET A 125 -2.24 -39.73 -12.30
C MET A 125 -2.45 -38.72 -11.16
N LYS A 126 -3.32 -39.06 -10.21
CA LYS A 126 -3.48 -38.32 -8.96
C LYS A 126 -2.17 -38.44 -8.15
N SER A 127 -1.59 -37.31 -7.78
CA SER A 127 -0.70 -37.14 -6.63
C SER A 127 -1.08 -35.84 -5.93
#